data_AF-I0GRY6-F1
#
_entry.id   AF-I0GRY6-F1
#
_cell.length_a   1.000
_cell.length_b   1.000
_cell.length_c   1.000
_cell.angle_alpha   90.00
_cell.angle_beta   90.00
_cell.angle_gamma   90.00
#
_symmetry.space_group_name_H-M   'P 1'
#
loop_
_entity.id
_entity.type
_entity.pdbx_description
1 polymer ?
#
loop_
_entity_poly.entity_id
_entity_poly.type
_entity_poly.pdbx_seq_one_letter_code
_entity_poly.pdbx_strand_id
1 'polypeptide(L)'
;MEKIVTPTIEVDGVEYKAKRPTMGMWRKCAKQEMSEDEKGSPFDMIDGRLNLVKEFFGIPDDVVENIDVADVLPAYRDVTKYVWKLATSKMGEIPNEGGEND
;
A
#
# COMPACT_ATOMS: atom_id res chain seq x y z
N MET A 1 -18.20 2.49 -11.37
CA MET A 1 -17.10 1.97 -10.51
C MET A 1 -15.83 2.69 -10.87
N GLU A 2 -15.12 3.23 -9.88
CA GLU A 2 -13.79 3.80 -10.09
C GLU A 2 -12.83 2.66 -10.50
N LYS A 3 -12.05 2.85 -11.58
CA LYS A 3 -11.13 1.82 -12.06
C LYS A 3 -10.02 1.62 -11.02
N ILE A 4 -9.83 0.40 -10.54
CA ILE A 4 -8.69 0.06 -9.68
C ILE A 4 -7.44 0.01 -10.57
N VAL A 5 -6.58 1.01 -10.42
CA VAL A 5 -5.28 1.08 -11.10
C VAL A 5 -4.25 0.41 -10.22
N THR A 6 -3.50 -0.54 -10.80
CA THR A 6 -2.36 -1.17 -10.12
C THR A 6 -1.18 -0.19 -10.15
N PRO A 7 -0.61 0.19 -8.99
CA PRO A 7 0.55 1.07 -8.92
C PRO A 7 1.77 0.49 -9.66
N THR A 8 2.61 1.39 -10.16
CA THR A 8 3.96 1.10 -10.69
C THR A 8 4.97 2.06 -10.07
N ILE A 9 6.24 1.63 -10.00
CA ILE A 9 7.39 2.46 -9.63
C ILE A 9 8.53 2.12 -10.60
N GLU A 10 9.29 3.12 -11.03
CA GLU A 10 10.50 2.92 -11.82
C GLU A 10 11.72 3.11 -10.93
N VAL A 11 12.64 2.15 -10.95
CA VAL A 11 13.91 2.22 -10.21
C VAL A 11 15.01 1.81 -11.18
N ASP A 12 16.02 2.66 -11.35
CA ASP A 12 17.14 2.43 -12.28
C ASP A 12 16.69 2.07 -13.72
N GLY A 13 15.59 2.67 -14.18
CA GLY A 13 15.01 2.40 -15.52
C GLY A 13 14.24 1.08 -15.64
N VAL A 14 14.02 0.36 -14.53
CA VAL A 14 13.21 -0.86 -14.47
C VAL A 14 11.86 -0.55 -13.82
N GLU A 15 10.77 -0.82 -14.55
CA GLU A 15 9.41 -0.70 -14.01
C GLU A 15 9.04 -1.92 -13.17
N TYR A 16 8.64 -1.66 -11.91
CA TYR A 16 8.08 -2.65 -11.01
C TYR A 16 6.58 -2.39 -10.83
N LYS A 17 5.79 -3.45 -10.94
CA LYS A 17 4.33 -3.38 -10.78
C LYS A 17 3.90 -4.01 -9.47
N ALA A 18 3.02 -3.32 -8.74
CA ALA A 18 2.51 -3.82 -7.48
C ALA A 18 1.79 -5.17 -7.66
N LYS A 19 2.13 -6.14 -6.82
CA LYS A 19 1.45 -7.43 -6.72
C LYS A 19 0.06 -7.25 -6.14
N ARG A 20 -0.84 -8.19 -6.42
CA ARG A 20 -2.14 -8.24 -5.73
C ARG A 20 -1.90 -8.51 -4.24
N PRO A 21 -2.34 -7.64 -3.32
CA PRO A 21 -2.06 -7.81 -1.90
C PRO A 21 -2.70 -9.07 -1.35
N THR A 22 -1.94 -9.77 -0.51
CA THR A 22 -2.47 -10.82 0.36
C THR A 22 -3.06 -10.21 1.64
N MET A 23 -3.81 -10.99 2.43
CA MET A 23 -4.27 -10.55 3.75
C MET A 23 -3.11 -10.18 4.70
N GLY A 24 -1.95 -10.83 4.57
CA GLY A 24 -0.76 -10.48 5.34
C GLY A 24 -0.25 -9.09 5.00
N MET A 25 -0.14 -8.80 3.70
CA MET A 25 0.27 -7.48 3.20
C MET A 25 -0.74 -6.39 3.59
N TRP A 26 -2.04 -6.69 3.52
CA TRP A 26 -3.09 -5.77 3.99
C TRP A 26 -2.94 -5.43 5.48
N ARG A 27 -2.70 -6.42 6.35
CA ARG A 27 -2.50 -6.18 7.80
C ARG A 27 -1.27 -5.34 8.08
N LYS A 28 -0.17 -5.56 7.36
CA LYS A 28 1.06 -4.76 7.50
C LYS A 28 0.81 -3.30 7.10
N CYS A 29 0.11 -3.10 5.98
CA CYS A 29 -0.31 -1.78 5.52
C CYS A 29 -1.22 -1.08 6.54
N ALA A 30 -2.24 -1.77 7.05
CA ALA A 30 -3.15 -1.23 8.06
C ALA A 30 -2.42 -0.90 9.37
N LYS A 31 -1.46 -1.73 9.79
CA LYS A 31 -0.65 -1.47 11.00
C LYS A 31 0.13 -0.16 10.87
N GLN A 32 0.73 0.11 9.71
CA GLN A 32 1.49 1.35 9.47
C GLN A 32 0.61 2.60 9.39
N GLU A 33 -0.64 2.47 8.95
CA GLU A 33 -1.60 3.58 8.94
C GLU A 33 -2.25 3.82 10.32
N MET A 34 -2.43 2.76 11.11
CA MET A 34 -3.04 2.83 12.45
C MET A 34 -2.03 3.08 13.57
N SER A 35 -0.73 2.99 13.29
CA SER A 35 0.32 3.37 14.23
C SER A 35 0.40 4.90 14.32
N GLU A 36 -0.65 5.55 14.81
CA GLU A 36 -0.65 6.98 15.16
C GLU A 36 0.28 7.29 16.36
N ASP A 37 0.82 6.25 17.02
CA ASP A 37 1.54 6.34 18.30
C ASP A 37 3.03 5.95 18.27
N GLU A 38 3.63 5.62 17.12
CA GLU A 38 5.04 5.24 17.13
C GLU A 38 5.93 6.49 17.29
N LYS A 39 6.43 6.66 18.52
CA LYS A 39 7.53 7.52 18.96
C LYS A 39 8.87 7.21 18.26
N GLY A 40 8.83 6.81 16.99
CA GLY A 40 9.98 6.48 16.17
C GLY A 40 10.62 7.72 15.55
N SER A 41 11.88 7.59 15.18
CA SER A 41 12.57 8.60 14.39
C SER A 41 11.93 8.71 13.00
N PRO A 42 12.00 9.87 12.31
CA PRO A 42 11.59 9.98 10.91
C PRO A 42 12.22 8.92 10.00
N PHE A 43 13.43 8.44 10.34
CA PHE A 43 14.10 7.34 9.64
C PHE A 43 13.34 6.01 9.77
N ASP A 44 12.89 5.65 10.98
CA ASP A 44 12.15 4.41 11.23
C ASP A 44 10.83 4.38 10.43
N MET A 45 10.19 5.55 10.30
CA MET A 45 8.98 5.71 9.49
C MET A 45 9.25 5.50 7.99
N ILE A 46 10.35 6.04 7.48
CA ILE A 46 10.74 5.91 6.07
C ILE A 46 11.11 4.45 5.79
N ASP A 47 11.88 3.80 6.66
CA ASP A 47 12.26 2.39 6.52
C ASP A 47 11.04 1.46 6.56
N GLY A 48 10.06 1.74 7.43
CA GLY A 48 8.79 1.02 7.46
C GLY A 48 8.02 1.12 6.14
N ARG A 49 7.97 2.32 5.56
CA ARG A 49 7.34 2.58 4.25
C ARG A 49 8.10 1.93 3.11
N LEU A 50 9.43 2.01 3.12
CA LEU A 50 10.29 1.37 2.12
C LEU A 50 10.11 -0.14 2.12
N ASN A 51 10.02 -0.76 3.30
CA ASN A 51 9.76 -2.19 3.42
C ASN A 51 8.41 -2.60 2.82
N LEU A 52 7.37 -1.78 2.98
CA LEU A 52 6.08 -2.01 2.33
C LEU A 52 6.17 -1.84 0.81
N VAL A 53 6.83 -0.79 0.31
CA VAL A 53 7.08 -0.58 -1.13
C VAL A 53 7.80 -1.80 -1.71
N LYS A 54 8.92 -2.20 -1.11
CA LYS A 54 9.68 -3.41 -1.46
C LYS A 54 8.79 -4.65 -1.56
N GLU A 55 7.99 -4.93 -0.54
CA GLU A 55 7.14 -6.12 -0.49
C GLU A 55 6.04 -6.09 -1.57
N PHE A 56 5.39 -4.94 -1.76
CA PHE A 56 4.31 -4.78 -2.72
C PHE A 56 4.77 -4.85 -4.16
N PHE A 57 5.88 -4.18 -4.48
CA PHE A 57 6.43 -4.14 -5.83
C PHE A 57 7.34 -5.35 -6.11
N GLY A 58 7.70 -6.12 -5.09
CA GLY A 58 8.58 -7.28 -5.22
C GLY A 58 10.00 -6.89 -5.65
N ILE A 59 10.48 -5.75 -5.15
CA ILE A 59 11.78 -5.19 -5.49
C ILE A 59 12.87 -5.99 -4.76
N PRO A 60 13.91 -6.46 -5.45
CA PRO A 60 15.06 -7.13 -4.84
C PRO A 60 15.80 -6.23 -3.83
N ASP A 61 16.38 -6.83 -2.79
CA ASP A 61 17.10 -6.12 -1.72
C ASP A 61 18.24 -5.24 -2.25
N ASP A 62 18.96 -5.71 -3.27
CA ASP A 62 20.05 -4.99 -3.93
C ASP A 62 19.58 -3.76 -4.73
N VAL A 63 18.32 -3.72 -5.14
CA VAL A 63 17.72 -2.58 -5.86
C VAL A 63 17.08 -1.58 -4.89
N VAL A 64 16.61 -2.04 -3.74
CA VAL A 64 15.96 -1.21 -2.71
C VAL A 64 16.88 -0.11 -2.20
N GLU A 65 18.18 -0.38 -2.06
CA GLU A 65 19.20 0.58 -1.62
C GLU A 65 19.38 1.76 -2.60
N ASN A 66 18.95 1.61 -3.86
CA ASN A 66 19.05 2.66 -4.89
C ASN A 66 17.78 3.51 -5.00
N ILE A 67 16.72 3.20 -4.25
CA ILE A 67 15.47 3.95 -4.34
C ILE A 67 15.64 5.30 -3.65
N ASP A 68 15.37 6.39 -4.38
CA ASP A 68 15.32 7.72 -3.79
C ASP A 68 14.19 7.78 -2.76
N VAL A 69 14.48 8.32 -1.59
CA VAL A 69 13.48 8.58 -0.54
C VAL A 69 12.31 9.41 -1.06
N ALA A 70 12.54 10.29 -2.02
CA ALA A 70 11.53 11.09 -2.69
C ALA A 70 10.53 10.24 -3.49
N ASP A 71 10.92 9.05 -3.96
CA ASP A 71 10.09 8.11 -4.70
C ASP A 71 9.38 7.10 -3.76
N VAL A 72 9.95 6.84 -2.57
CA VAL A 72 9.34 5.95 -1.56
C VAL A 72 7.98 6.46 -1.10
N LEU A 73 7.87 7.75 -0.77
CA LEU A 73 6.64 8.30 -0.20
C LEU A 73 5.46 8.31 -1.18
N PRO A 74 5.62 8.74 -2.46
CA PRO A 74 4.59 8.59 -3.48
C PRO A 74 4.21 7.12 -3.73
N ALA A 75 5.20 6.23 -3.86
CA ALA A 75 4.94 4.81 -4.11
C ALA A 75 4.17 4.16 -2.95
N TYR A 76 4.54 4.49 -1.70
CA TYR A 76 3.81 4.08 -0.51
C TYR A 76 2.35 4.55 -0.55
N ARG A 77 2.13 5.84 -0.84
CA ARG A 77 0.78 6.43 -0.93
C ARG A 77 -0.09 5.73 -1.98
N ASP A 78 0.50 5.34 -3.11
CA ASP A 78 -0.28 4.68 -4.16
C ASP A 78 -0.55 3.21 -3.83
N VAL A 79 0.37 2.54 -3.13
CA VAL A 79 0.14 1.22 -2.53
C VAL A 79 -1.02 1.28 -1.51
N THR A 80 -1.01 2.21 -0.56
CA THR A 80 -2.07 2.29 0.46
C THR A 80 -3.44 2.53 -0.19
N LYS A 81 -3.54 3.47 -1.14
CA LYS A 81 -4.77 3.69 -1.93
C LYS A 81 -5.22 2.42 -2.66
N TYR A 82 -4.29 1.71 -3.30
CA TYR A 82 -4.61 0.49 -4.03
C TYR A 82 -5.17 -0.59 -3.11
N VAL A 83 -4.55 -0.78 -1.93
CA VAL A 83 -5.02 -1.71 -0.90
C VAL A 83 -6.41 -1.32 -0.39
N TRP A 84 -6.63 -0.05 -0.07
CA TRP A 84 -7.92 0.44 0.41
C TRP A 84 -9.02 0.29 -0.64
N LYS A 85 -8.76 0.67 -1.89
CA LYS A 85 -9.70 0.49 -3.01
C LYS A 85 -10.05 -0.98 -3.20
N LEU A 86 -9.09 -1.89 -3.10
CA LEU A 86 -9.38 -3.33 -3.17
C LEU A 86 -10.27 -3.79 -2.03
N ALA A 87 -9.98 -3.38 -0.80
CA ALA A 87 -10.77 -3.74 0.39
C ALA A 87 -12.21 -3.21 0.30
N THR A 88 -12.39 -1.98 -0.16
CA THR A 88 -13.71 -1.33 -0.24
C THR A 88 -14.48 -1.67 -1.51
N SER A 89 -13.81 -2.13 -2.57
CA SER A 89 -14.45 -2.47 -3.85
C SER A 89 -15.62 -3.44 -3.73
N LYS A 90 -15.54 -4.39 -2.78
CA LYS A 90 -16.59 -5.37 -2.50
C LYS A 90 -17.60 -4.94 -1.44
N MET A 91 -17.29 -3.90 -0.65
CA MET A 91 -18.21 -3.38 0.37
C MET A 91 -19.30 -2.49 -0.24
N GLY A 92 -19.01 -1.81 -1.35
CA GLY A 92 -20.01 -1.03 -2.11
C GLY A 92 -21.02 -1.88 -2.89
N GLU A 93 -20.81 -3.20 -2.96
CA GLU A 93 -21.69 -4.15 -3.66
C GLU A 93 -22.62 -4.92 -2.70
N ILE A 94 -22.50 -4.73 -1.38
CA ILE A 94 -23.42 -5.34 -0.42
C ILE A 94 -24.73 -4.55 -0.50
N PRO A 95 -25.84 -5.13 -1.00
CA PRO A 95 -27.12 -4.47 -0.96
C PRO A 95 -27.45 -4.17 0.50
N ASN A 96 -27.94 -2.96 0.76
CA ASN A 96 -28.46 -2.60 2.07
C ASN A 96 -29.84 -3.28 2.27
N GLU A 97 -29.92 -4.60 2.15
CA GLU A 97 -31.11 -5.39 2.42
C GLU A 97 -31.20 -5.60 3.94
N GLY A 98 -31.90 -4.70 4.63
CA GLY A 98 -32.24 -4.89 6.05
C GLY A 98 -32.34 -3.64 6.91
N GLY A 99 -32.30 -2.45 6.32
CA GLY A 99 -32.43 -1.18 7.06
C GLY A 99 -33.83 -0.59 7.08
N GLU A 100 -34.90 -1.40 7.04
CA GLU A 100 -36.27 -0.97 7.31
C GLU A 100 -37.11 -2.23 7.60
N ASN A 101 -37.35 -2.50 8.88
CA ASN A 101 -38.51 -3.24 9.35
C ASN A 101 -38.82 -2.70 10.76
N ASP A 102 -39.94 -1.96 10.80
CA ASP A 102 -40.81 -1.56 11.91
C ASP A 102 -40.22 -1.06 13.25
#